data_AF-A0A661PTB0-F1
#
_entry.id   AF-A0A661PTB0-F1
#
_cell.length_a   1.000
_cell.length_b   1.000
_cell.length_c   1.000
_cell.angle_alpha   90.00
_cell.angle_beta   90.00
_cell.angle_gamma   90.00
#
_symmetry.space_group_name_H-M   'P 1'
#
loop_
_entity.id
_entity.type
_entity.pdbx_description
1 polymer ?
#
loop_
_entity_poly.entity_id
_entity_poly.type
_entity_poly.pdbx_seq_one_letter_code
_entity_poly.pdbx_strand_id
1 'polypeptide(L)'
;MINVLLLQPPALIPSEPPLSLAILSSALFQAGISSEVIDTNLDAYLYLLNDNRLTELAGENPKTSIRRALKHLRQSLNLLRSPEGIRSFPRYSTAVRYLNLLLSLWSDNNENERLTLGDYQHKGYSVF
;
A
#
# COMPACT_ATOMS: atom_id res chain seq x y z
N MET A 1 -25.34 9.79 14.16
CA MET A 1 -25.27 9.98 12.69
C MET A 1 -23.93 10.61 12.40
N ILE A 2 -23.15 10.05 11.46
CA ILE A 2 -21.83 10.59 11.09
C ILE A 2 -22.04 11.80 10.19
N ASN A 3 -21.37 12.92 10.50
CA ASN A 3 -21.50 14.16 9.73
C ASN A 3 -20.39 14.32 8.70
N VAL A 4 -19.19 13.80 8.98
CA VAL A 4 -18.00 13.97 8.14
C VAL A 4 -17.25 12.65 8.01
N LEU A 5 -16.84 12.31 6.79
CA LEU A 5 -15.92 11.20 6.52
C LEU A 5 -14.57 11.76 6.05
N LEU A 6 -13.51 11.41 6.75
CA LEU A 6 -12.14 11.80 6.46
C LEU A 6 -11.40 10.63 5.79
N LEU A 7 -10.86 10.86 4.60
CA LEU A 7 -10.24 9.83 3.77
C LEU A 7 -8.79 10.19 3.47
N GLN A 8 -7.85 9.30 3.80
CA GLN A 8 -6.52 9.33 3.18
C GLN A 8 -6.66 8.66 1.81
N PRO A 9 -6.48 9.39 0.70
CA PRO A 9 -6.71 8.82 -0.63
C PRO A 9 -5.65 7.75 -0.96
N PRO A 10 -5.98 6.78 -1.83
CA PRO A 10 -5.06 5.74 -2.23
C PRO A 10 -3.92 6.26 -3.12
N ALA A 11 -2.96 5.39 -3.41
CA ALA A 11 -1.79 5.65 -4.25
C ALA A 11 -0.81 6.70 -3.71
N LEU A 12 -0.89 7.01 -2.41
CA LEU A 12 0.14 7.75 -1.69
C LEU A 12 1.23 6.80 -1.22
N ILE A 13 2.41 7.34 -0.88
CA ILE A 13 3.47 6.56 -0.23
C ILE A 13 2.90 6.03 1.11
N PRO A 14 2.82 4.70 1.33
CA PRO A 14 2.30 4.11 2.56
C PRO A 14 3.36 4.18 3.65
N SER A 15 3.53 5.39 4.19
CA SER A 15 4.51 5.72 5.21
C SER A 15 3.87 5.70 6.61
N GLU A 16 4.13 6.72 7.41
CA GLU A 16 3.59 6.86 8.76
C GLU A 16 2.06 7.05 8.74
N PRO A 17 1.36 6.67 9.82
CA PRO A 17 -0.08 6.94 9.95
C PRO A 17 -0.40 8.42 9.67
N PRO A 18 -1.52 8.74 9.00
CA PRO A 18 -1.80 10.10 8.54
C PRO A 18 -2.15 11.03 9.70
N LEU A 19 -1.13 11.66 10.28
CA LEU A 19 -1.25 12.56 11.44
C LEU A 19 -2.25 13.70 11.18
N SER A 20 -2.33 14.19 9.94
CA SER A 20 -3.28 15.21 9.52
C SER A 20 -4.74 14.79 9.79
N LEU A 21 -5.10 13.54 9.52
CA LEU A 21 -6.46 13.05 9.75
C LEU A 21 -6.75 12.90 11.25
N ALA A 22 -5.76 12.49 12.04
CA ALA A 22 -5.91 12.42 13.50
C ALA A 22 -6.15 13.83 14.11
N ILE A 23 -5.39 14.83 13.66
CA ILE A 23 -5.55 16.23 14.10
C ILE A 23 -6.94 16.75 13.68
N LEU A 24 -7.33 16.54 12.43
CA LEU A 24 -8.61 17.04 11.90
C LEU A 24 -9.81 16.37 12.59
N SER A 25 -9.75 15.06 12.81
CA SER A 25 -10.80 14.33 13.54
C SER A 25 -10.94 14.84 14.99
N SER A 26 -9.83 15.12 15.66
CA SER A 26 -9.84 15.72 17.00
C SER A 26 -10.45 17.13 17.02
N ALA A 27 -10.14 17.97 16.03
CA ALA A 27 -10.74 19.30 15.91
C ALA A 27 -12.25 19.23 15.68
N LEU A 28 -12.72 18.33 14.81
CA LEU A 28 -14.15 18.11 14.57
C LEU A 28 -14.85 17.61 15.84
N PHE A 29 -14.23 16.67 16.55
CA PHE A 29 -14.75 16.17 17.83
C PHE A 29 -14.92 17.30 18.86
N GLN A 30 -13.92 18.17 19.01
CA GLN A 30 -13.99 19.32 19.93
C GLN A 30 -15.07 20.33 19.52
N ALA A 31 -15.39 20.44 18.23
CA ALA A 31 -16.47 21.26 17.72
C ALA A 31 -17.87 20.60 17.82
N GLY A 32 -17.97 19.40 18.41
CA GLY A 32 -19.23 18.65 18.50
C GLY A 32 -19.68 18.02 17.18
N ILE A 33 -18.79 17.92 16.19
CA ILE A 33 -19.06 17.33 14.88
C ILE A 33 -18.56 15.88 14.88
N SER A 34 -19.46 14.94 14.64
CA SER A 34 -19.09 13.54 14.51
C SER A 34 -18.31 13.30 13.21
N SER A 35 -17.18 12.58 13.31
CA SER A 35 -16.37 12.21 12.15
C SER A 35 -15.91 10.77 12.21
N GLU A 36 -15.69 10.17 11.05
CA GLU A 36 -15.03 8.88 10.88
C GLU A 36 -13.78 9.05 10.00
N VAL A 37 -12.74 8.27 10.27
CA VAL A 37 -11.47 8.31 9.55
C VAL A 37 -11.23 6.96 8.89
N ILE A 38 -10.96 6.96 7.59
CA ILE A 38 -10.58 5.77 6.84
C ILE A 38 -9.27 6.03 6.10
N ASP A 39 -8.28 5.18 6.34
CA ASP A 39 -7.03 5.17 5.58
C ASP A 39 -7.17 4.26 4.36
N THR A 40 -7.76 4.78 3.30
CA THR A 40 -7.94 4.01 2.06
C THR A 40 -6.62 3.73 1.34
N ASN A 41 -5.55 4.44 1.68
CA ASN A 41 -4.22 4.16 1.15
C ASN A 41 -3.69 2.85 1.68
N LEU A 42 -3.68 2.68 3.01
CA LEU A 42 -3.26 1.43 3.63
C LEU A 42 -4.13 0.25 3.17
N ASP A 43 -5.45 0.44 3.16
CA ASP A 43 -6.40 -0.59 2.75
C ASP A 43 -6.19 -1.01 1.28
N ALA A 44 -5.91 -0.06 0.37
CA ALA A 44 -5.62 -0.37 -1.03
C ALA A 44 -4.37 -1.24 -1.17
N TYR A 45 -3.26 -0.91 -0.50
CA TYR A 45 -2.06 -1.75 -0.56
C TYR A 45 -2.30 -3.13 0.04
N LEU A 46 -3.00 -3.23 1.18
CA LEU A 46 -3.30 -4.53 1.79
C LEU A 46 -4.22 -5.39 0.93
N TYR A 47 -5.15 -4.75 0.21
CA TYR A 47 -6.00 -5.41 -0.77
C TYR A 47 -5.19 -5.94 -1.97
N LEU A 48 -4.34 -5.10 -2.57
CA LEU A 48 -3.54 -5.46 -3.75
C LEU A 48 -2.43 -6.46 -3.42
N LEU A 49 -1.91 -6.41 -2.19
CA LEU A 49 -0.89 -7.32 -1.65
C LEU A 49 -1.49 -8.52 -0.92
N ASN A 50 -2.72 -8.88 -1.24
CA ASN A 50 -3.36 -10.08 -0.70
C ASN A 50 -2.78 -11.34 -1.36
N ASP A 51 -2.41 -12.32 -0.53
CA ASP A 51 -1.78 -13.59 -0.92
C ASP A 51 -2.59 -14.37 -1.96
N ASN A 52 -3.92 -14.48 -1.77
CA ASN A 52 -4.78 -15.24 -2.66
C ASN A 52 -4.88 -14.57 -4.05
N ARG A 53 -5.06 -13.23 -4.06
CA ARG A 53 -5.15 -12.45 -5.31
C ARG A 53 -3.87 -12.50 -6.11
N LEU A 54 -2.73 -12.32 -5.43
CA LEU A 54 -1.43 -12.36 -6.09
C LEU A 54 -1.08 -13.77 -6.58
N THR A 55 -1.47 -14.82 -5.85
CA THR A 55 -1.29 -16.20 -6.30
C THR A 55 -2.12 -16.49 -7.55
N GLU A 56 -3.37 -16.03 -7.59
CA GLU A 56 -4.23 -16.13 -8.77
C GLU A 56 -3.64 -15.37 -9.97
N LEU A 57 -3.24 -14.12 -9.78
CA LEU A 57 -2.61 -13.30 -10.83
C LEU A 57 -1.30 -13.89 -11.36
N ALA A 58 -0.50 -14.53 -10.50
CA ALA A 58 0.78 -15.12 -10.87
C ALA A 58 0.62 -16.37 -11.77
N GLY A 59 -0.55 -17.02 -11.76
CA GLY A 59 -0.83 -18.25 -12.49
C GLY A 59 -0.09 -19.47 -11.95
N GLU A 60 -0.18 -20.60 -12.66
CA GLU A 60 0.34 -21.90 -12.19
C GLU A 60 1.87 -21.99 -12.19
N ASN A 61 2.55 -21.32 -13.13
CA ASN A 61 4.00 -21.39 -13.33
C ASN A 61 4.67 -20.01 -13.36
N PRO A 62 4.65 -19.26 -12.25
CA PRO A 62 5.24 -17.93 -12.23
C PRO A 62 6.77 -17.98 -12.29
N LYS A 63 7.38 -16.90 -12.77
CA LYS A 63 8.84 -16.69 -12.73
C LYS A 63 9.37 -16.93 -11.31
N THR A 64 10.57 -17.50 -11.19
CA THR A 64 11.20 -17.81 -9.89
C THR A 64 11.28 -16.60 -8.95
N SER A 65 11.44 -15.39 -9.49
CA SER A 65 11.42 -14.14 -8.72
C SER A 65 10.07 -13.85 -8.08
N ILE A 66 8.97 -14.02 -8.82
CA ILE A 66 7.58 -13.88 -8.33
C ILE A 66 7.29 -14.94 -7.27
N ARG A 67 7.62 -16.20 -7.54
CA ARG A 67 7.46 -17.30 -6.57
C ARG A 67 8.18 -17.02 -5.25
N ARG A 68 9.39 -16.48 -5.32
CA ARG A 68 10.15 -16.07 -4.13
C ARG A 68 9.50 -14.88 -3.42
N ALA A 69 9.01 -13.88 -4.15
CA ALA A 69 8.33 -12.74 -3.56
C ALA A 69 7.04 -13.15 -2.83
N LEU A 70 6.20 -13.99 -3.46
CA LEU A 70 4.99 -14.57 -2.84
C LEU A 70 5.33 -15.29 -1.53
N LYS A 71 6.34 -16.16 -1.54
CA LYS A 71 6.81 -16.88 -0.34
C LYS A 71 7.16 -15.93 0.82
N HIS A 72 7.68 -14.74 0.52
CA HIS A 72 8.10 -13.75 1.52
C HIS A 72 7.10 -12.60 1.72
N LEU A 73 5.90 -12.65 1.12
CA LEU A 73 4.90 -11.58 1.15
C LEU A 73 4.53 -11.18 2.59
N ARG A 74 4.06 -12.13 3.40
CA ARG A 74 3.65 -11.88 4.80
C ARG A 74 4.81 -11.37 5.65
N GLN A 75 5.99 -11.96 5.50
CA GLN A 75 7.18 -11.54 6.23
C GLN A 75 7.59 -10.10 5.86
N SER A 76 7.48 -9.74 4.58
CA SER A 76 7.80 -8.40 4.08
C SER A 76 6.79 -7.37 4.61
N LEU A 77 5.49 -7.67 4.52
CA LEU A 77 4.43 -6.82 5.09
C LEU A 77 4.60 -6.62 6.60
N ASN A 78 4.85 -7.70 7.35
CA ASN A 78 5.05 -7.61 8.80
C ASN A 78 6.30 -6.79 9.16
N LEU A 79 7.40 -6.95 8.40
CA LEU A 79 8.62 -6.17 8.63
C LEU A 79 8.36 -4.67 8.45
N LEU A 80 7.74 -4.28 7.33
CA LEU A 80 7.48 -2.87 7.02
C LEU A 80 6.46 -2.21 7.95
N ARG A 81 5.56 -3.00 8.56
CA ARG A 81 4.56 -2.54 9.53
C ARG A 81 5.06 -2.63 10.99
N SER A 82 6.36 -2.79 11.20
CA SER A 82 6.94 -2.91 12.54
C SER A 82 8.17 -2.00 12.71
N PRO A 83 8.53 -1.62 13.95
CA PRO A 83 9.77 -0.90 14.23
C PRO A 83 11.04 -1.64 13.80
N GLU A 84 10.98 -2.95 13.52
CA GLU A 84 12.12 -3.72 13.02
C GLU A 84 12.54 -3.29 11.61
N GLY A 85 11.62 -2.72 10.82
CA GLY A 85 11.89 -2.28 9.45
C GLY A 85 12.98 -1.22 9.37
N ILE A 86 13.12 -0.37 10.39
CA ILE A 86 14.13 0.71 10.41
C ILE A 86 15.50 0.26 10.94
N ARG A 87 15.61 -0.96 11.49
CA ARG A 87 16.87 -1.45 12.08
C ARG A 87 17.85 -2.02 11.07
N SER A 88 17.40 -2.34 9.86
CA SER A 88 18.25 -2.95 8.83
C SER A 88 17.81 -2.55 7.43
N PHE A 89 18.54 -1.60 6.84
CA PHE A 89 18.31 -1.15 5.47
C PHE A 89 18.34 -2.29 4.43
N PRO A 90 19.27 -3.27 4.48
CA PRO A 90 19.25 -4.39 3.53
C PRO A 90 17.97 -5.24 3.59
N ARG A 91 17.42 -5.46 4.79
CA ARG A 91 16.17 -6.20 4.99
C ARG A 91 14.97 -5.39 4.51
N TYR A 92 14.93 -4.11 4.85
CA TYR A 92 13.92 -3.16 4.36
C TYR A 92 13.89 -3.12 2.83
N SER A 93 15.04 -2.90 2.19
CA SER A 93 15.18 -2.83 0.73
C SER A 93 14.74 -4.14 0.06
N THR A 94 15.08 -5.29 0.65
CA THR A 94 14.64 -6.60 0.14
C THR A 94 13.12 -6.76 0.23
N ALA A 95 12.50 -6.37 1.35
CA ALA A 95 11.05 -6.40 1.53
C ALA A 95 10.34 -5.48 0.53
N VAL A 96 10.78 -4.23 0.40
CA VAL A 96 10.24 -3.28 -0.58
C VAL A 96 10.36 -3.82 -2.01
N ARG A 97 11.51 -4.42 -2.37
CA ARG A 97 11.70 -5.03 -3.69
C ARG A 97 10.73 -6.18 -3.95
N TYR A 98 10.47 -7.05 -2.97
CA TYR A 98 9.49 -8.12 -3.14
C TYR A 98 8.08 -7.59 -3.30
N LEU A 99 7.67 -6.62 -2.48
CA LEU A 99 6.33 -6.04 -2.58
C LEU A 99 6.12 -5.27 -3.89
N ASN A 100 7.10 -4.48 -4.33
CA ASN A 100 7.01 -3.79 -5.63
C ASN A 100 6.95 -4.76 -6.81
N LEU A 101 7.68 -5.88 -6.75
CA LEU A 101 7.61 -6.93 -7.76
C LEU A 101 6.24 -7.64 -7.77
N LEU A 102 5.55 -7.71 -6.64
CA LEU A 102 4.19 -8.26 -6.58
C LEU A 102 3.14 -7.24 -7.05
N LEU A 103 3.32 -5.95 -6.72
CA LEU A 103 2.47 -4.88 -7.24
C LEU A 103 2.51 -4.80 -8.77
N SER A 104 3.66 -5.08 -9.39
CA SER A 104 3.77 -5.04 -10.86
C SER A 104 2.90 -6.07 -11.57
N LEU A 105 2.46 -7.14 -10.89
CA LEU A 105 1.53 -8.12 -11.49
C LEU A 105 0.19 -7.49 -11.89
N TRP A 106 -0.20 -6.37 -11.26
CA TRP A 106 -1.39 -5.61 -11.62
C TRP A 106 -1.18 -4.72 -12.86
N SER A 107 0.06 -4.29 -13.09
CA SER A 107 0.46 -3.44 -14.21
C SER A 107 0.77 -4.20 -15.49
N ASP A 108 1.11 -5.50 -15.41
CA ASP A 108 1.46 -6.32 -16.57
C ASP A 108 0.33 -6.40 -17.63
N ASN A 109 -0.93 -6.14 -17.23
CA ASN A 109 -2.09 -6.10 -18.11
C ASN A 109 -2.50 -4.69 -18.58
N ASN A 110 -1.85 -3.64 -18.08
CA ASN A 110 -2.16 -2.24 -18.40
C ASN A 110 -0.87 -1.40 -18.42
N GLU A 111 -0.23 -1.29 -19.59
CA GLU A 111 1.02 -0.54 -19.78
C GLU A 111 0.92 0.95 -19.40
N ASN A 112 -0.29 1.47 -19.21
CA ASN A 112 -0.52 2.86 -18.85
C ASN A 112 -0.46 3.10 -17.35
N GLU A 113 -0.41 2.08 -16.49
CA GLU A 113 -0.51 2.26 -15.05
C GLU A 113 0.58 1.50 -14.29
N ARG A 114 1.33 2.22 -13.46
CA ARG A 114 2.41 1.68 -12.63
C ARG A 114 2.21 2.09 -11.18
N LEU A 115 1.97 1.12 -10.31
CA LEU A 115 1.93 1.32 -8.87
C LEU A 115 3.13 0.67 -8.19
N THR A 116 3.80 1.42 -7.33
CA THR A 116 4.84 0.92 -6.43
C THR A 116 4.61 1.51 -5.03
N LEU A 117 5.32 1.01 -4.02
CA LEU A 117 5.29 1.60 -2.68
C LEU A 117 5.90 3.02 -2.62
N GLY A 118 6.58 3.48 -3.68
CA GLY A 118 7.23 4.80 -3.70
C GLY A 118 6.60 5.80 -4.67
N ASP A 119 5.79 5.34 -5.62
CA ASP A 119 5.26 6.16 -6.70
C ASP A 119 4.07 5.48 -7.39
N TYR A 120 3.17 6.30 -7.94
CA TYR A 120 2.06 5.91 -8.80
C TYR A 120 2.07 6.75 -10.07
N GLN A 121 2.06 6.08 -11.21
CA GLN A 121 2.07 6.73 -12.51
C GLN A 121 0.93 6.20 -13.36
N HIS A 122 0.17 7.10 -13.98
CA HIS A 122 -0.79 6.79 -15.01
C HIS A 122 -0.52 7.62 -16.26
N LYS A 123 -0.22 6.96 -17.38
CA LYS A 123 0.09 7.60 -18.66
C LYS A 123 -1.11 8.43 -19.12
N GLY A 124 -0.89 9.74 -19.24
CA GLY A 124 -1.92 10.70 -19.67
C GLY A 124 -2.69 11.39 -18.53
N TYR A 125 -2.54 10.96 -17.28
CA TYR A 125 -3.13 11.64 -16.10
C TYR A 125 -2.08 12.09 -15.08
N SER A 126 -0.95 11.40 -14.96
CA SER A 126 0.19 11.86 -14.17
C SER A 126 0.96 12.96 -14.91
N VAL A 127 1.40 13.97 -14.18
CA VAL A 127 2.27 15.02 -14.73
C VAL A 127 3.68 14.42 -14.79
N PHE A 128 4.13 14.13 -16.02
CA PHE A 128 5.39 13.46 -16.41
C PHE A 128 5.36 11.93 -16.34
#